data_AF-A0A5J5M111-F1
#
_entry.id   AF-A0A5J5M111-F1
#
_cell.length_a   1.000
_cell.length_b   1.000
_cell.length_c   1.000
_cell.angle_alpha   90.00
_cell.angle_beta   90.00
_cell.angle_gamma   90.00
#
_symmetry.space_group_name_H-M   'P 1'
#
loop_
_entity.id
_entity.type
_entity.pdbx_description
1 polymer ?
#
loop_
_entity_poly.entity_id
_entity_poly.type
_entity_poly.pdbx_seq_one_letter_code
_entity_poly.pdbx_strand_id
1 'polypeptide(L)'
;GLMHGDFHLKNVLFRQDAAGLEAIIDWELSTIGDPLIDLGWLLATWPGPGGDMSQTTIVVYPWEGFPESEELVELYGRLTGADLSNLNWYRVFACYKLALILEGSWARACAGKAPLEVGERLHGNAVSLLGRAGRWIEGRAS
;
A
#
# COMPACT_ATOMS: atom_id res chain seq x y z
N GLY A 1 -11.89 7.98 12.31
CA GLY A 1 -12.64 8.14 11.04
C GLY A 1 -13.03 6.79 10.48
N LEU A 2 -13.74 6.79 9.37
CA LEU A 2 -13.99 5.58 8.58
C LEU A 2 -12.69 5.16 7.89
N MET A 3 -12.39 3.88 7.92
CA MET A 3 -11.29 3.25 7.21
C MET A 3 -11.83 2.20 6.25
N HIS A 4 -11.22 2.10 5.07
CA HIS A 4 -11.43 1.03 4.11
C HIS A 4 -10.78 -0.28 4.55
N GLY A 5 -9.58 -0.22 5.13
CA GLY A 5 -8.84 -1.40 5.62
C GLY A 5 -7.93 -2.07 4.58
N ASP A 6 -8.29 -1.98 3.29
CA ASP A 6 -7.47 -2.43 2.14
C ASP A 6 -7.49 -1.41 0.97
N PHE A 7 -7.14 -0.15 1.26
CA PHE A 7 -7.23 0.93 0.26
C PHE A 7 -6.03 0.93 -0.70
N HIS A 8 -6.21 0.44 -1.92
CA HIS A 8 -5.21 0.51 -2.98
C HIS A 8 -5.86 0.68 -4.37
N LEU A 9 -5.07 1.06 -5.39
CA LEU A 9 -5.58 1.38 -6.73
C LEU A 9 -6.45 0.29 -7.37
N LYS A 10 -6.24 -1.00 -7.07
CA LYS A 10 -7.10 -2.08 -7.62
C LYS A 10 -8.53 -2.11 -7.05
N ASN A 11 -8.75 -1.43 -5.93
CA ASN A 11 -10.06 -1.30 -5.26
C ASN A 11 -10.74 0.04 -5.60
N VAL A 12 -10.21 0.77 -6.58
CA VAL A 12 -10.77 2.03 -7.07
C VAL A 12 -11.22 1.85 -8.51
N LEU A 13 -12.50 2.11 -8.77
CA LEU A 13 -13.10 2.14 -10.10
C LEU A 13 -13.13 3.57 -10.63
N PHE A 14 -12.65 3.75 -11.85
CA PHE A 14 -12.67 5.03 -12.54
C PHE A 14 -13.72 5.03 -13.65
N ARG A 15 -14.19 6.23 -13.97
CA ARG A 15 -15.06 6.46 -15.12
C ARG A 15 -14.33 6.14 -16.42
N GLN A 16 -15.05 5.56 -17.38
CA GLN A 16 -14.51 5.29 -18.71
C GLN A 16 -14.59 6.50 -19.64
N ASP A 17 -15.53 7.43 -19.37
CA ASP A 17 -15.88 8.55 -20.23
C ASP A 17 -15.28 9.90 -19.78
N ALA A 18 -14.72 9.96 -18.57
CA ALA A 18 -14.18 11.17 -17.97
C ALA A 18 -13.11 10.87 -16.92
N ALA A 19 -12.28 11.86 -16.60
CA ALA A 19 -11.35 11.79 -15.48
C ALA A 19 -12.11 11.94 -14.16
N GLY A 20 -12.50 10.82 -13.55
CA GLY A 20 -13.21 10.81 -12.27
C GLY A 20 -13.27 9.43 -11.62
N LEU A 21 -13.30 9.42 -10.29
CA LEU A 21 -13.56 8.23 -9.49
C LEU A 21 -15.06 7.90 -9.57
N GLU A 22 -15.39 6.66 -9.90
CA GLU A 22 -16.77 6.16 -9.96
C GLU A 22 -17.15 5.46 -8.65
N ALA A 23 -16.28 4.59 -8.13
CA ALA A 23 -16.54 3.88 -6.88
C ALA A 23 -15.25 3.41 -6.19
N ILE A 24 -15.36 3.20 -4.88
CA ILE A 24 -14.40 2.43 -4.08
C ILE A 24 -15.12 1.13 -3.69
N ILE A 25 -14.48 -0.02 -3.94
CA ILE A 25 -15.06 -1.35 -3.74
C ILE A 25 -14.26 -2.15 -2.71
N ASP A 26 -14.80 -3.29 -2.28
CA ASP A 26 -14.15 -4.23 -1.35
C ASP A 26 -14.00 -3.72 0.10
N TRP A 27 -15.13 -3.34 0.69
CA TRP A 27 -15.23 -2.79 2.05
C TRP A 27 -15.26 -3.84 3.18
N GLU A 28 -14.90 -5.10 2.91
CA GLU A 28 -15.06 -6.18 3.91
C GLU A 28 -14.15 -6.03 5.13
N LEU A 29 -13.03 -5.31 4.99
CA LEU A 29 -12.10 -4.99 6.08
C LEU A 29 -12.34 -3.60 6.70
N SER A 30 -13.42 -2.94 6.31
CA SER A 30 -13.71 -1.59 6.77
C SER A 30 -14.03 -1.52 8.25
N THR A 31 -13.62 -0.43 8.89
CA THR A 31 -13.82 -0.24 10.33
C THR A 31 -13.73 1.24 10.72
N ILE A 32 -13.98 1.53 12.00
CA ILE A 32 -13.71 2.84 12.60
C ILE A 32 -12.34 2.81 13.27
N GLY A 33 -11.46 3.73 12.85
CA GLY A 33 -10.10 3.83 13.38
C GLY A 33 -9.38 5.10 12.90
N ASP A 34 -8.05 5.08 12.88
CA ASP A 34 -7.25 6.21 12.37
C ASP A 34 -7.10 6.12 10.84
N PRO A 35 -7.63 7.08 10.05
CA PRO A 35 -7.51 7.07 8.58
C PRO A 35 -6.08 7.08 8.06
N LEU A 36 -5.10 7.53 8.86
CA LEU A 36 -3.69 7.49 8.46
C LEU A 36 -3.15 6.06 8.30
N ILE A 37 -3.83 5.06 8.85
CA ILE A 37 -3.51 3.65 8.58
C ILE A 37 -3.79 3.29 7.12
N ASP A 38 -4.89 3.76 6.53
CA ASP A 38 -5.17 3.54 5.10
C ASP A 38 -4.20 4.33 4.21
N LEU A 39 -3.82 5.54 4.63
CA LEU A 39 -2.75 6.30 3.93
C LEU A 39 -1.43 5.52 3.97
N GLY A 40 -1.05 4.95 5.13
CA GLY A 40 0.11 4.09 5.25
C GLY A 40 0.05 2.88 4.33
N TRP A 41 -1.11 2.23 4.23
CA TRP A 41 -1.36 1.10 3.33
C TRP A 41 -1.18 1.46 1.86
N LEU A 42 -1.75 2.59 1.44
CA LEU A 42 -1.57 3.14 0.10
C LEU A 42 -0.09 3.38 -0.20
N LEU A 43 0.65 4.00 0.72
CA LEU A 43 2.08 4.33 0.54
C LEU A 43 3.01 3.12 0.58
N ALA A 44 2.66 2.08 1.33
CA ALA A 44 3.38 0.81 1.36
C ALA A 44 3.27 0.05 0.03
N THR A 45 2.20 0.30 -0.72
CA THR A 45 1.95 -0.30 -2.03
C THR A 45 2.16 0.67 -3.19
N TRP A 46 2.47 1.95 -2.94
CA TRP A 46 2.73 2.92 -4.00
C TRP A 46 4.08 2.63 -4.69
N PRO A 47 4.20 2.85 -6.02
CA PRO A 47 5.49 2.73 -6.71
C PRO A 47 6.57 3.60 -6.05
N GLY A 48 7.82 3.16 -6.18
CA GLY A 48 8.98 3.96 -5.78
C GLY A 48 9.25 5.14 -6.73
N PRO A 49 10.27 5.95 -6.44
CA PRO A 49 10.60 7.14 -7.23
C PRO A 49 10.70 6.86 -8.72
N GLY A 50 10.11 7.72 -9.55
CA GLY A 50 10.10 7.56 -11.00
C GLY A 50 9.25 6.38 -11.49
N GLY A 51 8.32 5.91 -10.66
CA GLY A 51 7.47 4.77 -10.99
C GLY A 51 8.16 3.42 -10.88
N ASP A 52 9.11 3.26 -9.95
CA ASP A 52 9.76 1.97 -9.70
C ASP A 52 8.72 0.94 -9.22
N MET A 53 8.38 0.03 -10.12
CA MET A 53 7.38 -1.02 -9.89
C MET A 53 7.96 -2.23 -9.13
N SER A 54 9.27 -2.28 -8.85
CA SER A 54 9.93 -3.44 -8.25
C SER A 54 9.41 -3.79 -6.84
N GLN A 55 8.76 -2.84 -6.17
CA GLN A 55 8.28 -2.98 -4.79
C GLN A 55 6.76 -2.81 -4.65
N THR A 56 6.00 -2.83 -5.75
CA THR A 56 4.55 -2.69 -5.72
C THR A 56 3.84 -3.82 -6.46
N THR A 57 2.57 -4.03 -6.12
CA THR A 57 1.67 -4.91 -6.87
C THR A 57 0.80 -4.15 -7.87
N ILE A 58 0.94 -2.82 -7.95
CA ILE A 58 0.32 -1.97 -8.96
C ILE A 58 0.99 -2.27 -10.31
N VAL A 59 0.18 -2.47 -11.34
CA VAL A 59 0.65 -2.75 -12.70
C VAL A 59 0.04 -1.71 -13.63
N VAL A 60 0.63 -0.52 -13.64
CA VAL A 60 0.23 0.58 -14.52
C VAL A 60 1.47 0.99 -15.31
N TYR A 61 1.37 1.00 -16.64
CA TYR A 61 2.48 1.40 -17.51
C TYR A 61 1.98 2.15 -18.75
N PRO A 62 2.58 3.31 -19.10
CA PRO A 62 3.64 4.01 -18.36
C PRO A 62 3.14 4.65 -17.06
N TRP A 63 4.04 4.85 -16.08
CA TRP A 63 3.75 5.61 -14.86
C TRP A 63 3.90 7.11 -15.12
N GLU A 64 3.02 7.65 -15.95
CA GLU A 64 3.06 9.04 -16.40
C GLU A 64 1.85 9.82 -15.85
N GLY A 65 2.10 11.02 -15.32
CA GLY A 65 1.05 11.88 -14.75
C GLY A 65 0.55 11.48 -13.36
N PHE A 66 1.11 10.43 -12.76
CA PHE A 66 0.84 10.04 -11.38
C PHE A 66 1.76 10.79 -10.41
N PRO A 67 1.29 11.14 -9.20
CA PRO A 67 2.12 11.77 -8.19
C PRO A 67 3.15 10.79 -7.62
N GLU A 68 4.29 11.33 -7.24
CA GLU A 68 5.23 10.66 -6.34
C GLU A 68 4.61 10.47 -4.95
N SER A 69 5.14 9.55 -4.15
CA SER A 69 4.59 9.26 -2.82
C SER A 69 4.53 10.47 -1.91
N GLU A 70 5.53 11.34 -1.97
CA GLU A 70 5.64 12.56 -1.16
C GLU A 70 4.63 13.62 -1.62
N GLU A 71 4.41 13.77 -2.93
CA GLU A 71 3.41 14.69 -3.48
C GLU A 71 2.00 14.27 -3.08
N LEU A 72 1.73 12.96 -3.06
CA LEU A 72 0.46 12.39 -2.57
C LEU A 72 0.24 12.72 -1.08
N VAL A 73 1.28 12.63 -0.27
CA VAL A 73 1.25 12.94 1.16
C VAL A 73 0.97 14.43 1.40
N GLU A 74 1.67 15.31 0.67
CA GLU A 74 1.44 16.75 0.75
C GLU A 74 0.01 17.14 0.35
N LEU A 75 -0.49 16.55 -0.73
CA LEU A 75 -1.86 16.74 -1.18
C LEU A 75 -2.87 16.28 -0.12
N TYR A 76 -2.67 15.10 0.46
CA TYR A 76 -3.52 14.56 1.51
C TYR A 76 -3.55 15.47 2.74
N GLY A 77 -2.39 15.92 3.22
CA GLY A 77 -2.28 16.82 4.37
C GLY A 77 -2.99 18.15 4.12
N ARG A 78 -2.80 18.75 2.93
CA ARG A 78 -3.46 19.99 2.54
C ARG A 78 -4.98 19.88 2.48
N LEU A 79 -5.51 18.78 1.94
CA LEU A 79 -6.96 18.60 1.75
C LEU A 79 -7.69 18.22 3.05
N THR A 80 -7.02 17.47 3.93
CA THR A 80 -7.65 16.92 5.14
C THR A 80 -7.35 17.73 6.41
N GLY A 81 -6.26 18.51 6.40
CA GLY A 81 -5.74 19.14 7.61
C GLY A 81 -5.15 18.15 8.62
N ALA A 82 -4.90 16.90 8.23
CA ALA A 82 -4.37 15.87 9.11
C ALA A 82 -2.95 16.21 9.59
N ASP A 83 -2.66 15.90 10.86
CA ASP A 83 -1.29 15.93 11.37
C ASP A 83 -0.51 14.71 10.85
N LEU A 84 0.49 14.97 10.01
CA LEU A 84 1.32 13.95 9.38
C LEU A 84 2.71 13.82 10.04
N SER A 85 2.91 14.43 11.21
CA SER A 85 4.18 14.39 11.95
C SER A 85 4.68 12.96 12.23
N ASN A 86 3.74 12.02 12.42
CA ASN A 86 4.03 10.61 12.69
C ASN A 86 3.87 9.69 11.47
N LEU A 87 3.85 10.23 10.24
CA LEU A 87 3.58 9.44 9.02
C LEU A 87 4.51 8.24 8.86
N ASN A 88 5.78 8.36 9.25
CA ASN A 88 6.74 7.26 9.17
C ASN A 88 6.31 6.05 10.02
N TRP A 89 5.64 6.27 11.16
CA TRP A 89 5.09 5.17 11.95
C TRP A 89 4.02 4.42 11.15
N TYR A 90 3.08 5.13 10.49
CA TYR A 90 2.02 4.50 9.69
C TYR A 90 2.57 3.76 8.47
N ARG A 91 3.57 4.34 7.80
CA ARG A 91 4.31 3.73 6.70
C ARG A 91 4.95 2.41 7.12
N VAL A 92 5.73 2.42 8.21
CA VAL A 92 6.38 1.22 8.77
C VAL A 92 5.34 0.19 9.20
N PHE A 93 4.32 0.61 9.95
CA PHE A 93 3.24 -0.25 10.41
C PHE A 93 2.53 -0.96 9.25
N ALA A 94 2.21 -0.24 8.18
CA ALA A 94 1.57 -0.80 6.99
C ALA A 94 2.45 -1.86 6.31
N CYS A 95 3.74 -1.61 6.14
CA CYS A 95 4.68 -2.60 5.60
C CYS A 95 4.70 -3.89 6.44
N TYR A 96 4.80 -3.78 7.77
CA TYR A 96 4.78 -4.94 8.66
C TYR A 96 3.44 -5.68 8.58
N LYS A 97 2.32 -4.96 8.61
CA LYS A 97 0.97 -5.54 8.54
C LYS A 97 0.79 -6.32 7.23
N LEU A 98 1.14 -5.73 6.10
CA LEU A 98 1.11 -6.38 4.79
C LEU A 98 2.02 -7.61 4.75
N ALA A 99 3.28 -7.47 5.18
CA ALA A 99 4.24 -8.57 5.20
C ALA A 99 3.71 -9.78 6.00
N LEU A 100 3.12 -9.54 7.17
CA LEU A 100 2.52 -10.61 7.99
C LEU A 100 1.35 -11.32 7.28
N ILE A 101 0.51 -10.59 6.55
CA ILE A 101 -0.58 -11.19 5.76
C ILE A 101 -0.02 -12.07 4.64
N LEU A 102 1.03 -11.61 3.96
CA LEU A 102 1.70 -12.36 2.91
C LEU A 102 2.42 -13.61 3.45
N GLU A 103 3.11 -13.49 4.58
CA GLU A 103 3.73 -14.61 5.31
C GLU A 103 2.69 -15.63 5.77
N GLY A 104 1.49 -15.20 6.16
CA GLY A 104 0.38 -16.11 6.44
C GLY A 104 0.02 -16.99 5.23
N SER A 105 0.12 -16.44 4.01
CA SER A 105 -0.09 -17.20 2.77
C SER A 105 1.07 -18.12 2.45
N TRP A 106 2.31 -17.71 2.72
CA TRP A 106 3.49 -18.56 2.64
C TRP A 106 3.41 -19.76 3.60
N ALA A 107 3.05 -19.52 4.87
CA ALA A 107 2.88 -20.58 5.86
C ALA A 107 1.82 -21.62 5.44
N ARG A 108 0.72 -21.18 4.80
CA ARG A 108 -0.26 -22.10 4.21
C ARG A 108 0.34 -22.94 3.08
N ALA A 109 1.16 -22.34 2.23
CA ALA A 109 1.83 -23.04 1.13
C ALA A 109 2.82 -24.10 1.65
N CYS A 110 3.66 -23.76 2.64
CA CYS A 110 4.55 -24.71 3.33
C CYS A 110 3.79 -25.89 3.95
N ALA A 111 2.57 -25.66 4.43
CA ALA A 111 1.70 -26.70 4.98
C ALA A 111 0.91 -27.49 3.92
N GLY A 112 1.16 -27.27 2.62
CA GLY A 112 0.45 -27.93 1.52
C GLY A 112 -1.00 -27.45 1.33
N LYS A 113 -1.37 -26.31 1.91
CA LYS A 113 -2.74 -25.73 1.86
C LYS A 113 -2.90 -24.65 0.78
N ALA A 114 -1.85 -24.36 0.03
CA ALA A 114 -1.84 -23.44 -1.11
C ALA A 114 -0.70 -23.84 -2.07
N PRO A 115 -0.75 -23.44 -3.35
CA PRO A 115 0.34 -23.68 -4.29
C PRO A 115 1.67 -23.07 -3.80
N LEU A 116 2.75 -23.85 -3.87
CA LEU A 116 4.07 -23.43 -3.36
C LEU A 116 4.59 -22.18 -4.08
N GLU A 117 4.50 -22.15 -5.41
CA GLU A 117 4.93 -21.02 -6.25
C GLU A 117 4.26 -19.69 -5.86
N VAL A 118 2.96 -19.72 -5.55
CA VAL A 118 2.24 -18.54 -5.07
C VAL A 118 2.79 -18.11 -3.71
N GLY A 119 3.00 -19.07 -2.80
CA GLY A 119 3.58 -18.81 -1.49
C GLY A 119 4.97 -18.17 -1.57
N GLU A 120 5.86 -18.72 -2.41
CA GLU A 120 7.23 -18.21 -2.61
C GLU A 120 7.23 -16.76 -3.12
N ARG A 121 6.37 -16.46 -4.10
CA ARG A 121 6.20 -15.09 -4.60
C ARG A 121 5.74 -14.13 -3.52
N LEU A 122 4.75 -14.53 -2.72
CA LEU A 122 4.23 -13.68 -1.64
C LEU A 122 5.24 -13.49 -0.50
N HIS A 123 6.04 -14.52 -0.20
CA HIS A 123 7.18 -14.41 0.72
C HIS A 123 8.21 -13.39 0.20
N GLY A 124 8.58 -13.45 -1.08
CA GLY A 124 9.48 -12.45 -1.69
C GLY A 124 8.95 -11.03 -1.55
N ASN A 125 7.64 -10.82 -1.77
CA ASN A 125 7.00 -9.52 -1.57
C ASN A 125 7.03 -9.07 -0.10
N ALA A 126 6.83 -9.99 0.85
CA ALA A 126 6.91 -9.71 2.28
C ALA A 126 8.31 -9.21 2.67
N VAL A 127 9.36 -9.88 2.19
CA VAL A 127 10.76 -9.47 2.40
C VAL A 127 11.02 -8.07 1.85
N SER A 128 10.54 -7.77 0.64
CA SER A 128 10.66 -6.42 0.05
C SER A 128 9.97 -5.34 0.88
N LEU A 129 8.76 -5.62 1.40
CA LEU A 129 8.03 -4.70 2.29
C LEU A 129 8.80 -4.42 3.59
N LEU A 130 9.41 -5.45 4.19
CA LEU A 130 10.24 -5.29 5.39
C LEU A 130 11.51 -4.49 5.09
N GLY A 131 12.13 -4.70 3.93
CA GLY A 131 13.25 -3.87 3.46
C GLY A 131 12.85 -2.40 3.27
N ARG A 132 11.66 -2.13 2.73
CA ARG A 132 11.09 -0.77 2.62
C ARG A 132 10.83 -0.15 4.00
N ALA A 133 10.28 -0.91 4.94
CA ALA A 133 10.11 -0.46 6.33
C ALA A 133 11.45 -0.07 6.98
N GLY A 134 12.50 -0.87 6.74
CA GLY A 134 13.86 -0.57 7.22
C GLY A 134 14.37 0.79 6.74
N ARG A 135 14.17 1.13 5.45
CA ARG A 135 14.58 2.43 4.90
C ARG A 135 13.89 3.61 5.62
N TRP A 136 12.59 3.49 5.87
CA TRP A 136 11.85 4.53 6.61
C TRP A 136 12.28 4.66 8.07
N ILE A 137 12.62 3.55 8.74
CA ILE A 137 13.16 3.56 10.11
C ILE A 137 14.51 4.29 10.14
N GLU A 138 15.35 4.06 9.13
CA GLU A 138 16.67 4.69 9.00
C GLU A 138 16.62 6.14 8.52
N GLY A 139 15.42 6.67 8.22
CA GLY A 139 15.25 8.02 7.66
C GLY A 139 15.76 8.17 6.22
N ARG A 140 15.95 7.05 5.51
CA ARG A 140 16.31 7.05 4.09
C ARG A 140 15.03 7.23 3.26
N ALA A 141 15.05 8.16 2.30
CA ALA A 141 13.96 8.31 1.35
C ALA A 141 13.72 6.99 0.59
N SER A 142 12.45 6.70 0.30
CA SER A 142 11.96 5.41 -0.24
C SER A 142 12.50 5.06 -1.61
#